data_AF-A0AAV0U6D5-F1
#
_entry.id   AF-A0AAV0U6D5-F1
#
_cell.length_a   1.000
_cell.length_b   1.000
_cell.length_c   1.000
_cell.angle_alpha   90.00
_cell.angle_beta   90.00
_cell.angle_gamma   90.00
#
_symmetry.space_group_name_H-M   'P 1'
#
loop_
_entity.id
_entity.type
_entity.pdbx_description
1 polymer ?
#
loop_
_entity_poly.entity_id
_entity_poly.type
_entity_poly.pdbx_seq_one_letter_code
_entity_poly.pdbx_strand_id
1 'polypeptide(L)'
;MAPSVLQIRVQKLLGSRTELEATKSLLHTIVKDGTSVVQLETPTLATLRRNLRSSLETQQLTLAQTALAGLERTLAQISNLVAQVDTLDYNCDKVHKFLELTQMGTEQVQTEAAALATKRDTVQEQWKEMKAFLARYQLTDEEICSLYADDLVDNQMDVFFCTWERVEQVLGGLQGAGSKRRRPLRGVIGTVGCTKKCAEMDGEPSSLLHRAIALLSDREEFYNYCKETLTVSRRSLIVRRFIIALTVGGPNGIPRPIEMHAHDPVRYCGDMLAWVHQAIATESEFFRVLFDGDMEFSPSAATDPTQLSEAMSKMTTDDSLLQTDKVQGYTDVAAEEICTAMVGRAFDDVSRPLQVRVEQTLSSPHCIVTAYKLVHLLVFYHHKFDQLVAHADLARALRHCREIANEAFRHQFQQLVDAVAASAQDYTANLAAAHITLDVSHRLVALLEVFQTSLLPEREKGS
;
A
#
# COMPACT_ATOMS: atom_id res chain seq x y z
N MET A 1 -104.50 -3.56 -113.40
CA MET A 1 -103.84 -4.86 -113.20
C MET A 1 -103.38 -4.94 -111.75
N ALA A 2 -104.04 -5.79 -110.96
CA ALA A 2 -103.67 -6.02 -109.56
C ALA A 2 -102.44 -6.92 -109.47
N PRO A 3 -101.44 -6.60 -108.63
CA PRO A 3 -100.57 -7.60 -108.03
C PRO A 3 -101.22 -8.19 -106.78
N SER A 4 -100.96 -9.46 -106.56
CA SER A 4 -101.78 -10.44 -105.84
C SER A 4 -101.78 -10.36 -104.31
N VAL A 5 -102.95 -10.64 -103.74
CA VAL A 5 -103.32 -10.81 -102.31
C VAL A 5 -102.35 -11.73 -101.50
N LEU A 6 -101.52 -12.53 -102.17
CA LEU A 6 -100.55 -13.44 -101.56
C LEU A 6 -99.39 -12.73 -100.83
N GLN A 7 -98.83 -11.65 -101.38
CA GLN A 7 -97.69 -10.95 -100.74
C GLN A 7 -98.09 -10.26 -99.43
N ILE A 8 -99.29 -9.67 -99.38
CA ILE A 8 -99.81 -9.03 -98.17
C ILE A 8 -100.12 -10.07 -97.09
N ARG A 9 -100.57 -11.28 -97.47
CA ARG A 9 -100.79 -12.38 -96.53
C ARG A 9 -99.48 -12.96 -95.98
N VAL A 10 -98.44 -13.11 -96.81
CA VAL A 10 -97.13 -13.62 -96.37
C VAL A 10 -96.44 -12.64 -95.42
N GLN A 11 -96.52 -11.33 -95.67
CA GLN A 11 -95.98 -10.30 -94.78
C GLN A 11 -96.69 -10.30 -93.41
N LYS A 12 -98.02 -10.47 -93.38
CA LYS A 12 -98.77 -10.61 -92.12
C LYS A 12 -98.46 -11.89 -91.37
N LEU A 13 -98.21 -13.00 -92.08
CA LEU A 13 -97.83 -14.27 -91.46
C LEU A 13 -96.42 -14.22 -90.86
N LEU A 14 -95.47 -13.54 -91.49
CA LEU A 14 -94.11 -13.35 -90.96
C LEU A 14 -94.10 -12.46 -89.72
N GLY A 15 -94.87 -11.36 -89.69
CA GLY A 15 -95.03 -10.53 -88.49
C GLY A 15 -95.68 -11.28 -87.32
N SER A 16 -96.64 -12.17 -87.60
CA SER A 16 -97.30 -12.96 -86.55
C SER A 16 -96.42 -14.04 -85.92
N ARG A 17 -95.32 -14.47 -86.58
CA ARG A 17 -94.45 -15.55 -86.09
C ARG A 17 -93.47 -15.09 -85.02
N THR A 18 -92.95 -13.86 -85.13
CA THR A 18 -92.07 -13.25 -84.12
C THR A 18 -92.84 -12.90 -82.84
N GLU A 19 -94.10 -12.47 -82.98
CA GLU A 19 -95.00 -12.26 -81.85
C GLU A 19 -95.39 -13.59 -81.16
N LEU A 20 -95.52 -14.67 -81.92
CA LEU A 20 -95.77 -16.01 -81.37
C LEU A 20 -94.58 -16.59 -80.58
N GLU A 21 -93.34 -16.33 -81.02
CA GLU A 21 -92.16 -16.78 -80.28
C GLU A 21 -91.92 -15.98 -79.00
N ALA A 22 -92.14 -14.66 -79.02
CA ALA A 22 -92.06 -13.82 -77.83
C ALA A 22 -93.12 -14.18 -76.77
N THR A 23 -94.33 -14.54 -77.22
CA THR A 23 -95.39 -15.03 -76.32
C THR A 23 -95.09 -16.44 -75.81
N LYS A 24 -94.42 -17.30 -76.59
CA LYS A 24 -93.96 -18.63 -76.15
C LYS A 24 -92.86 -18.57 -75.10
N SER A 25 -91.90 -17.64 -75.21
CA SER A 25 -90.85 -17.45 -74.19
C SER A 25 -91.41 -16.88 -72.89
N LEU A 26 -92.36 -15.93 -72.97
CA LEU A 26 -93.06 -15.39 -71.80
C LEU A 26 -93.94 -16.45 -71.11
N LEU A 27 -94.61 -17.31 -71.87
CA LEU A 27 -95.37 -18.45 -71.31
C LEU A 27 -94.45 -19.44 -70.59
N HIS A 28 -93.23 -19.67 -71.09
CA HIS A 28 -92.29 -20.59 -70.45
C HIS A 28 -91.71 -20.07 -69.13
N THR A 29 -91.65 -18.75 -68.93
CA THR A 29 -91.29 -18.14 -67.64
C THR A 29 -92.44 -18.14 -66.63
N ILE A 30 -93.70 -18.20 -67.09
CA ILE A 30 -94.89 -18.20 -66.22
C ILE A 30 -95.25 -19.62 -65.73
N VAL A 31 -94.93 -20.66 -66.51
CA VAL A 31 -95.33 -22.06 -66.24
C VAL A 31 -94.34 -22.81 -65.32
N LYS A 32 -93.21 -22.21 -64.91
CA LYS A 32 -92.16 -22.92 -64.17
C LYS A 32 -92.51 -23.23 -62.71
N ASP A 33 -93.45 -22.51 -62.11
CA ASP A 33 -93.91 -22.77 -60.74
C ASP A 33 -95.30 -23.43 -60.77
N GLY A 34 -95.30 -24.74 -60.55
CA GLY A 34 -96.44 -25.62 -60.72
C GLY A 34 -97.66 -25.21 -59.88
N THR A 35 -98.73 -24.81 -60.55
CA THR A 35 -100.09 -25.00 -60.07
C THR A 35 -100.99 -25.38 -61.25
N SER A 36 -101.64 -26.54 -61.11
CA SER A 36 -102.61 -27.08 -62.05
C SER A 36 -103.71 -26.05 -62.29
N VAL A 37 -103.86 -25.60 -63.55
CA VAL A 37 -104.98 -24.77 -63.97
C VAL A 37 -106.00 -25.69 -64.63
N VAL A 38 -107.27 -25.46 -64.28
CA VAL A 38 -108.51 -25.94 -64.91
C VAL A 38 -109.21 -27.13 -64.22
N GLN A 39 -110.19 -26.84 -63.37
CA GLN A 39 -111.46 -27.58 -63.39
C GLN A 39 -112.28 -27.02 -64.57
N LEU A 40 -112.53 -27.89 -65.55
CA LEU A 40 -113.20 -27.59 -66.81
C LEU A 40 -114.72 -27.56 -66.58
N GLU A 41 -115.36 -26.41 -66.75
CA GLU A 41 -116.75 -26.36 -67.21
C GLU A 41 -116.78 -25.64 -68.56
N THR A 42 -117.14 -26.39 -69.60
CA THR A 42 -117.28 -25.97 -71.00
C THR A 42 -118.58 -25.17 -71.23
N PRO A 43 -118.75 -24.39 -72.33
CA PRO A 43 -117.76 -23.84 -73.27
C PRO A 43 -117.98 -22.33 -73.60
N THR A 44 -116.91 -21.60 -73.91
CA THR A 44 -116.78 -20.61 -75.04
C THR A 44 -115.42 -19.90 -74.96
N LEU A 45 -114.75 -19.71 -76.11
CA LEU A 45 -113.35 -19.26 -76.23
C LEU A 45 -113.10 -17.79 -75.78
N ALA A 46 -114.17 -16.98 -75.64
CA ALA A 46 -114.08 -15.57 -75.28
C ALA A 46 -113.97 -15.32 -73.76
N THR A 47 -114.61 -16.16 -72.94
CA THR A 47 -114.57 -16.08 -71.47
C THR A 47 -113.23 -16.55 -70.91
N LEU A 48 -112.63 -17.59 -71.50
CA LEU A 48 -111.30 -18.10 -71.16
C LEU A 48 -110.18 -17.06 -71.39
N ARG A 49 -110.26 -16.27 -72.48
CA ARG A 49 -109.29 -15.18 -72.75
C ARG A 49 -109.45 -14.00 -71.80
N ARG A 50 -110.68 -13.62 -71.43
CA ARG A 50 -110.90 -12.53 -70.45
C ARG A 50 -110.41 -12.91 -69.06
N ASN A 51 -110.68 -14.15 -68.63
CA ASN A 51 -110.27 -14.64 -67.33
C ASN A 51 -108.76 -14.89 -67.25
N LEU A 52 -108.12 -15.40 -68.30
CA LEU A 52 -106.65 -15.51 -68.36
C LEU A 52 -105.98 -14.15 -68.39
N ARG A 53 -106.55 -13.15 -69.08
CA ARG A 53 -105.97 -11.80 -69.13
C ARG A 53 -106.11 -11.08 -67.80
N SER A 54 -107.28 -11.13 -67.15
CA SER A 54 -107.43 -10.52 -65.81
C SER A 54 -106.58 -11.25 -64.77
N SER A 55 -106.47 -12.58 -64.85
CA SER A 55 -105.62 -13.37 -63.95
C SER A 55 -104.12 -13.13 -64.17
N LEU A 56 -103.70 -12.88 -65.42
CA LEU A 56 -102.31 -12.57 -65.75
C LEU A 56 -101.95 -11.14 -65.35
N GLU A 57 -102.86 -10.18 -65.54
CA GLU A 57 -102.68 -8.78 -65.11
C GLU A 57 -102.65 -8.68 -63.57
N THR A 58 -103.48 -9.42 -62.84
CA THR A 58 -103.41 -9.45 -61.35
C THR A 58 -102.13 -10.11 -60.85
N GLN A 59 -101.67 -11.18 -61.50
CA GLN A 59 -100.43 -11.87 -61.10
C GLN A 59 -99.15 -11.07 -61.44
N GLN A 60 -99.16 -10.31 -62.54
CA GLN A 60 -98.08 -9.37 -62.84
C GLN A 60 -98.03 -8.21 -61.83
N LEU A 61 -99.20 -7.74 -61.38
CA LEU A 61 -99.29 -6.65 -60.42
C LEU A 61 -98.83 -7.10 -59.01
N THR A 62 -99.15 -8.33 -58.59
CA THR A 62 -98.65 -8.88 -57.31
C THR A 62 -97.15 -9.15 -57.33
N LEU A 63 -96.59 -9.61 -58.45
CA LEU A 63 -95.13 -9.75 -58.61
C LEU A 63 -94.41 -8.39 -58.62
N ALA A 64 -94.97 -7.38 -59.30
CA ALA A 64 -94.42 -6.04 -59.27
C ALA A 64 -94.46 -5.44 -57.86
N GLN A 65 -95.55 -5.63 -57.10
CA GLN A 65 -95.67 -5.16 -55.72
C GLN A 65 -94.71 -5.87 -54.76
N THR A 66 -94.51 -7.18 -54.90
CA THR A 66 -93.56 -7.93 -54.07
C THR A 66 -92.10 -7.57 -54.38
N ALA A 67 -91.76 -7.33 -55.65
CA ALA A 67 -90.44 -6.83 -56.04
C ALA A 67 -90.18 -5.41 -55.50
N LEU A 68 -91.18 -4.53 -55.53
CA LEU A 68 -91.07 -3.16 -55.05
C LEU A 68 -90.92 -3.11 -53.52
N ALA A 69 -91.69 -3.94 -52.78
CA ALA A 69 -91.52 -4.11 -51.33
C ALA A 69 -90.17 -4.74 -50.95
N GLY A 70 -89.63 -5.62 -51.80
CA GLY A 70 -88.28 -6.16 -51.67
C GLY A 70 -87.21 -5.08 -51.81
N LEU A 71 -87.33 -4.25 -52.85
CA LEU A 71 -86.43 -3.11 -53.08
C LEU A 71 -86.50 -2.07 -51.96
N GLU A 72 -87.69 -1.74 -51.47
CA GLU A 72 -87.88 -0.84 -50.32
C GLU A 72 -87.19 -1.37 -49.05
N ARG A 73 -87.26 -2.68 -48.77
CA ARG A 73 -86.49 -3.28 -47.67
C ARG A 73 -84.99 -3.15 -47.87
N THR A 74 -84.48 -3.40 -49.08
CA THR A 74 -83.05 -3.29 -49.35
C THR A 74 -82.57 -1.83 -49.25
N LEU A 75 -83.39 -0.86 -49.69
CA LEU A 75 -83.11 0.56 -49.52
C LEU A 75 -83.08 0.97 -48.04
N ALA A 76 -83.99 0.44 -47.23
CA ALA A 76 -84.00 0.66 -45.78
C ALA A 76 -82.80 0.02 -45.07
N GLN A 77 -82.31 -1.13 -45.55
CA GLN A 77 -81.07 -1.74 -45.03
C GLN A 77 -79.84 -0.93 -45.43
N ILE A 78 -79.78 -0.44 -46.66
CA ILE A 78 -78.69 0.43 -47.13
C ILE A 78 -78.69 1.75 -46.38
N SER A 79 -79.84 2.37 -46.14
CA SER A 79 -79.91 3.63 -45.37
C SER A 79 -79.47 3.45 -43.92
N ASN A 80 -79.80 2.31 -43.31
CA ASN A 80 -79.33 1.98 -41.96
C ASN A 80 -77.81 1.70 -41.94
N LEU A 81 -77.27 1.05 -42.97
CA LEU A 81 -75.82 0.85 -43.12
C LEU A 81 -75.09 2.20 -43.31
N VAL A 82 -75.63 3.10 -44.13
CA VAL A 82 -75.09 4.46 -44.31
C VAL A 82 -75.10 5.20 -42.97
N ALA A 83 -76.20 5.16 -42.22
CA ALA A 83 -76.25 5.77 -40.90
C ALA A 83 -75.20 5.18 -39.94
N GLN A 84 -74.99 3.86 -39.94
CA GLN A 84 -73.94 3.22 -39.13
C GLN A 84 -72.53 3.63 -39.55
N VAL A 85 -72.27 3.75 -40.86
CA VAL A 85 -71.00 4.24 -41.39
C VAL A 85 -70.77 5.70 -41.00
N ASP A 86 -71.78 6.56 -41.09
CA ASP A 86 -71.69 7.96 -40.65
C ASP A 86 -71.44 8.04 -39.13
N THR A 87 -72.04 7.14 -38.35
CA THR A 87 -71.79 7.08 -36.90
C THR A 87 -70.37 6.59 -36.60
N LEU A 88 -69.85 5.65 -37.39
CA LEU A 88 -68.48 5.17 -37.27
C LEU A 88 -67.48 6.25 -37.65
N ASP A 89 -67.73 6.99 -38.73
CA ASP A 89 -66.89 8.09 -39.20
C ASP A 89 -66.81 9.20 -38.14
N TYR A 90 -67.95 9.58 -37.56
CA TYR A 90 -67.99 10.51 -36.44
C TYR A 90 -67.18 10.03 -35.22
N ASN A 91 -67.23 8.74 -34.91
CA ASN A 91 -66.46 8.17 -33.80
C ASN A 91 -64.96 8.11 -34.13
N CYS A 92 -64.60 7.77 -35.37
CA CYS A 92 -63.22 7.79 -35.84
C CYS A 92 -62.64 9.21 -35.80
N ASP A 93 -63.40 10.22 -36.21
CA ASP A 93 -63.02 11.64 -36.10
C ASP A 93 -62.80 12.08 -34.65
N LYS A 94 -63.67 11.63 -33.74
CA LYS A 94 -63.51 11.90 -32.30
C LYS A 94 -62.25 11.24 -31.75
N VAL A 95 -62.02 9.97 -32.09
CA VAL A 95 -60.82 9.26 -31.66
C VAL A 95 -59.59 9.94 -32.24
N HIS A 96 -59.61 10.35 -33.51
CA HIS A 96 -58.50 11.04 -34.16
C HIS A 96 -58.16 12.37 -33.47
N LYS A 97 -59.17 13.22 -33.22
CA LYS A 97 -59.00 14.47 -32.48
C LYS A 97 -58.49 14.25 -31.06
N PHE A 98 -58.99 13.21 -30.38
CA PHE A 98 -58.49 12.85 -29.06
C PHE A 98 -57.03 12.39 -29.12
N LEU A 99 -56.68 11.57 -30.11
CA LEU A 99 -55.31 11.08 -30.31
C LEU A 99 -54.36 12.24 -30.58
N GLU A 100 -54.73 13.18 -31.43
CA GLU A 100 -53.96 14.38 -31.76
C GLU A 100 -53.75 15.28 -30.53
N LEU A 101 -54.81 15.53 -29.75
CA LEU A 101 -54.70 16.28 -28.49
C LEU A 101 -53.82 15.57 -27.47
N THR A 102 -53.95 14.25 -27.33
CA THR A 102 -53.07 13.47 -26.45
C THR A 102 -51.64 13.45 -26.97
N GLN A 103 -51.42 13.38 -28.28
CA GLN A 103 -50.10 13.38 -28.90
C GLN A 103 -49.38 14.70 -28.59
N MET A 104 -50.04 15.84 -28.82
CA MET A 104 -49.48 17.15 -28.48
C MET A 104 -49.19 17.28 -26.97
N GLY A 105 -50.09 16.82 -26.11
CA GLY A 105 -49.86 16.80 -24.66
C GLY A 105 -48.67 15.92 -24.26
N THR A 106 -48.54 14.75 -24.88
CA THR A 106 -47.41 13.83 -24.63
C THR A 106 -46.08 14.39 -25.16
N GLU A 107 -46.08 15.08 -26.29
CA GLU A 107 -44.88 15.72 -26.84
C GLU A 107 -44.34 16.80 -25.90
N GLN A 108 -45.21 17.64 -25.34
CA GLN A 108 -44.79 18.64 -24.35
C GLN A 108 -44.18 17.98 -23.11
N VAL A 109 -44.87 17.00 -22.51
CA VAL A 109 -44.35 16.25 -21.35
C VAL A 109 -43.05 15.53 -21.70
N GLN A 110 -42.91 15.01 -22.92
CA GLN A 110 -41.71 14.34 -23.38
C GLN A 110 -40.52 15.31 -23.50
N THR A 111 -40.74 16.53 -24.01
CA THR A 111 -39.69 17.55 -24.06
C THR A 111 -39.27 18.03 -22.67
N GLU A 112 -40.22 18.23 -21.76
CA GLU A 112 -39.92 18.59 -20.36
C GLU A 112 -39.21 17.45 -19.63
N ALA A 113 -39.62 16.20 -19.84
CA ALA A 113 -38.94 15.04 -19.29
C ALA A 113 -37.51 14.89 -19.83
N ALA A 114 -37.27 15.16 -21.12
CA ALA A 114 -35.94 15.18 -21.71
C ALA A 114 -35.07 16.32 -21.14
N ALA A 115 -35.64 17.50 -20.93
CA ALA A 115 -34.95 18.63 -20.30
C ALA A 115 -34.60 18.36 -18.83
N LEU A 116 -35.46 17.67 -18.09
CA LEU A 116 -35.16 17.24 -16.72
C LEU A 116 -34.13 16.11 -16.67
N ALA A 117 -34.16 15.18 -17.63
CA ALA A 117 -33.17 14.11 -17.73
C ALA A 117 -31.76 14.67 -17.97
N THR A 118 -31.62 15.62 -18.91
CA THR A 118 -30.33 16.29 -19.17
C THR A 118 -29.83 17.07 -17.95
N LYS A 119 -30.71 17.82 -17.26
CA LYS A 119 -30.35 18.49 -16.00
C LYS A 119 -29.89 17.52 -14.93
N ARG A 120 -30.59 16.40 -14.74
CA ARG A 120 -30.18 15.33 -13.81
C ARG A 120 -28.78 14.83 -14.15
N ASP A 121 -28.51 14.58 -15.43
CA ASP A 121 -27.22 14.04 -15.88
C ASP A 121 -26.07 15.03 -15.58
N THR A 122 -26.26 16.32 -15.85
CA THR A 122 -25.26 17.35 -15.52
C THR A 122 -24.99 17.47 -14.01
N VAL A 123 -26.03 17.43 -13.18
CA VAL A 123 -25.87 17.44 -11.71
C VAL A 123 -25.19 16.17 -11.22
N GLN A 124 -25.47 15.02 -11.86
CA GLN A 124 -24.85 13.76 -11.50
C GLN A 124 -23.36 13.69 -11.89
N GLU A 125 -22.96 14.35 -12.99
CA GLU A 125 -21.55 14.56 -13.33
C GLU A 125 -20.85 15.47 -12.31
N GLN A 126 -21.44 16.63 -11.99
CA GLN A 126 -20.91 17.54 -10.96
C GLN A 126 -20.80 16.85 -9.60
N TRP A 127 -21.76 16.01 -9.23
CA TRP A 127 -21.69 15.22 -8.00
C TRP A 127 -20.57 14.18 -8.02
N LYS A 128 -20.33 13.52 -9.16
CA LYS A 128 -19.19 12.60 -9.32
C LYS A 128 -17.85 13.34 -9.20
N GLU A 129 -17.73 14.51 -9.83
CA GLU A 129 -16.53 15.35 -9.72
C GLU A 129 -16.31 15.83 -8.29
N MET A 130 -17.35 16.32 -7.61
CA MET A 130 -17.25 16.74 -6.21
C MET A 130 -16.93 15.57 -5.28
N LYS A 131 -17.48 14.37 -5.53
CA LYS A 131 -17.14 13.16 -4.77
C LYS A 131 -15.70 12.73 -5.01
N ALA A 132 -15.20 12.81 -6.25
CA ALA A 132 -13.80 12.54 -6.57
C ALA A 132 -12.86 13.57 -5.94
N PHE A 133 -13.26 14.85 -5.92
CA PHE A 133 -12.54 15.93 -5.25
C PHE A 133 -12.49 15.71 -3.73
N LEU A 134 -13.62 15.43 -3.09
CA LEU A 134 -13.68 15.14 -1.66
C LEU A 134 -12.85 13.89 -1.31
N ALA A 135 -12.93 12.81 -2.10
CA ALA A 135 -12.11 11.61 -1.87
C ALA A 135 -10.60 11.88 -2.00
N ARG A 136 -10.21 12.86 -2.83
CA ARG A 136 -8.81 13.24 -3.03
C ARG A 136 -8.27 14.14 -1.92
N TYR A 137 -9.08 15.01 -1.34
CA TYR A 137 -8.63 16.05 -0.40
C TYR A 137 -9.12 15.85 1.05
N GLN A 138 -10.04 14.93 1.30
CA GLN A 138 -10.52 14.58 2.63
C GLN A 138 -9.91 13.25 3.08
N LEU A 139 -9.35 13.24 4.29
CA LEU A 139 -9.00 12.00 4.97
C LEU A 139 -10.25 11.35 5.55
N THR A 140 -10.32 10.02 5.52
CA THR A 140 -11.41 9.30 6.17
C THR A 140 -11.28 9.37 7.69
N ASP A 141 -12.39 9.26 8.41
CA ASP A 141 -12.38 9.26 9.87
C ASP A 141 -11.57 8.08 10.44
N GLU A 142 -11.46 6.97 9.69
CA GLU A 142 -10.60 5.83 10.02
C GLU A 142 -9.11 6.18 9.87
N GLU A 143 -8.73 6.90 8.82
CA GLU A 143 -7.36 7.40 8.63
C GLU A 143 -7.00 8.40 9.74
N ILE A 144 -7.93 9.29 10.11
CA ILE A 144 -7.76 10.21 11.24
C ILE A 144 -7.57 9.42 12.54
N CYS A 145 -8.43 8.43 12.82
CA CYS A 145 -8.27 7.57 14.00
C CYS A 145 -6.91 6.86 14.04
N SER A 146 -6.41 6.39 12.88
CA SER A 146 -5.09 5.76 12.78
C SER A 146 -3.94 6.73 13.08
N LEU A 147 -4.09 8.01 12.74
CA LEU A 147 -3.09 9.06 12.99
C LEU A 147 -3.05 9.50 14.46
N TYR A 148 -4.13 9.30 15.21
CA TYR A 148 -4.22 9.64 16.64
C TYR A 148 -4.12 8.43 17.58
N ALA A 149 -3.83 7.23 17.06
CA ALA A 149 -3.64 6.06 17.90
C ALA A 149 -2.40 6.22 18.79
N ASP A 150 -2.59 6.14 20.11
CA ASP A 150 -1.51 6.28 21.10
C ASP A 150 -0.55 5.07 21.12
N ASP A 151 -1.00 3.90 20.63
CA ASP A 151 -0.22 2.67 20.55
C ASP A 151 -0.39 2.01 19.17
N LEU A 152 0.66 2.05 18.36
CA LEU A 152 0.70 1.42 17.05
C LEU A 152 1.39 0.05 17.16
N VAL A 153 0.64 -1.02 16.94
CA VAL A 153 1.18 -2.37 16.75
C VAL A 153 1.83 -2.46 15.36
N ASP A 154 2.80 -3.36 15.15
CA ASP A 154 3.53 -3.57 13.89
C ASP A 154 2.62 -3.62 12.65
N ASN A 155 1.47 -4.28 12.76
CA ASN A 155 0.49 -4.41 11.67
C ASN A 155 -0.26 -3.10 11.36
N GLN A 156 -0.25 -2.14 12.29
CA GLN A 156 -0.89 -0.83 12.16
C GLN A 156 0.12 0.27 11.77
N MET A 157 1.42 0.00 11.90
CA MET A 157 2.49 0.91 11.46
C MET A 157 2.50 1.09 9.95
N ASP A 158 2.30 0.03 9.18
CA ASP A 158 2.22 0.13 7.71
C ASP A 158 1.02 0.96 7.26
N VAL A 159 -0.12 0.80 7.96
CA VAL A 159 -1.32 1.60 7.72
C VAL A 159 -1.04 3.07 8.06
N PHE A 160 -0.38 3.34 9.20
CA PHE A 160 0.04 4.69 9.59
C PHE A 160 0.98 5.34 8.56
N PHE A 161 1.98 4.61 8.04
CA PHE A 161 2.87 5.15 7.01
C PHE A 161 2.13 5.41 5.69
N CYS A 162 1.23 4.53 5.28
CA CYS A 162 0.38 4.74 4.10
C CYS A 162 -0.54 5.96 4.28
N THR A 163 -1.16 6.13 5.44
CA THR A 163 -2.01 7.31 5.72
C THR A 163 -1.17 8.58 5.79
N TRP A 164 0.04 8.52 6.34
CA TRP A 164 0.97 9.66 6.38
C TRP A 164 1.45 10.08 4.98
N GLU A 165 1.88 9.14 4.14
CA GLU A 165 2.26 9.41 2.74
C GLU A 165 1.09 10.02 1.95
N ARG A 166 -0.13 9.53 2.21
CA ARG A 166 -1.35 10.13 1.65
C ARG A 166 -1.55 11.56 2.15
N VAL A 167 -1.37 11.84 3.44
CA VAL A 167 -1.43 13.21 3.98
C VAL A 167 -0.39 14.12 3.32
N GLU A 168 0.81 13.61 3.12
CA GLU A 168 1.89 14.35 2.47
C GLU A 168 1.56 14.65 1.00
N GLN A 169 1.02 13.67 0.25
CA GLN A 169 0.54 13.87 -1.12
C GLN A 169 -0.60 14.89 -1.21
N VAL A 170 -1.53 14.87 -0.25
CA VAL A 170 -2.62 15.86 -0.17
C VAL A 170 -2.07 17.26 0.11
N LEU A 171 -1.11 17.38 1.04
CA LEU A 171 -0.42 18.64 1.35
C LEU A 171 0.41 19.15 0.16
N GLY A 172 1.10 18.26 -0.56
CA GLY A 172 1.87 18.59 -1.77
C GLY A 172 0.97 19.04 -2.92
N GLY A 173 -0.17 18.37 -3.11
CA GLY A 173 -1.19 18.75 -4.10
C GLY A 173 -1.79 20.13 -3.84
N LEU A 174 -1.94 20.52 -2.57
CA LEU A 174 -2.40 21.85 -2.17
C LEU A 174 -1.30 22.92 -2.27
N GLN A 175 -0.02 22.56 -2.12
CA GLN A 175 1.12 23.48 -2.25
C GLN A 175 1.28 24.04 -3.67
N GLY A 176 0.84 23.31 -4.71
CA GLY A 176 0.78 23.82 -6.07
C GLY A 176 -0.17 25.02 -6.27
N ALA A 177 -1.10 25.25 -5.32
CA ALA A 177 -2.11 26.31 -5.39
C ALA A 177 -1.84 27.52 -4.48
N GLY A 178 -0.70 27.56 -3.79
CA GLY A 178 -0.23 28.75 -3.09
C GLY A 178 -0.16 28.62 -1.57
N SER A 179 1.04 28.94 -1.08
CA SER A 179 1.43 29.32 0.28
C SER A 179 2.36 28.31 0.96
N LYS A 180 3.61 28.74 1.14
CA LYS A 180 4.68 28.13 1.94
C LYS A 180 4.30 28.10 3.43
N ARG A 181 3.32 27.28 3.81
CA ARG A 181 3.01 27.00 5.21
C ARG A 181 3.03 25.51 5.46
N ARG A 182 4.24 24.98 5.69
CA ARG A 182 4.50 23.75 6.45
C ARG A 182 3.94 23.93 7.88
N ARG A 183 2.61 23.92 8.07
CA ARG A 183 2.00 23.90 9.41
C ARG A 183 2.17 22.50 10.04
N PRO A 184 2.29 22.43 11.38
CA PRO A 184 2.74 21.24 12.07
C PRO A 184 1.57 20.27 12.21
N LEU A 185 1.56 19.20 11.41
CA LEU A 185 0.79 18.02 11.79
C LEU A 185 1.51 17.35 12.97
N ARG A 186 1.20 17.88 14.16
CA ARG A 186 1.27 17.26 15.48
C ARG A 186 2.36 16.17 15.65
N GLY A 187 3.57 16.63 15.97
CA GLY A 187 4.69 15.77 16.34
C GLY A 187 4.61 15.19 17.75
N VAL A 188 3.60 14.35 18.01
CA VAL A 188 3.49 13.58 19.26
C VAL A 188 3.25 12.09 19.00
N ILE A 189 2.66 11.70 17.87
CA ILE A 189 2.34 10.27 17.64
C ILE A 189 3.56 9.46 17.16
N GLY A 190 4.41 10.02 16.30
CA GLY A 190 5.63 9.34 15.84
C GLY A 190 6.66 9.13 16.96
N THR A 191 6.67 9.99 17.99
CA THR A 191 7.62 9.89 19.10
C THR A 191 7.24 8.77 20.07
N VAL A 192 5.96 8.55 20.37
CA VAL A 192 5.54 7.51 21.34
C VAL A 192 5.69 6.09 20.78
N GLY A 193 5.38 5.87 19.50
CA GLY A 193 5.61 4.57 18.84
C GLY A 193 7.10 4.24 18.65
N CYS A 194 7.91 5.22 18.22
CA CYS A 194 9.36 5.02 18.10
C CYS A 194 10.02 4.79 19.46
N THR A 195 9.68 5.57 20.50
CA THR A 195 10.31 5.43 21.84
C THR A 195 10.14 4.03 22.43
N LYS A 196 8.93 3.45 22.38
CA LYS A 196 8.66 2.10 22.90
C LYS A 196 9.37 1.03 22.08
N LYS A 197 9.30 1.10 20.76
CA LYS A 197 9.94 0.11 19.88
C LYS A 197 11.47 0.21 19.92
N CYS A 198 12.03 1.41 20.09
CA CYS A 198 13.45 1.61 20.36
C CYS A 198 13.90 0.93 21.68
N ALA A 199 13.05 0.95 22.72
CA ALA A 199 13.35 0.35 24.02
C ALA A 199 13.39 -1.18 24.05
N GLU A 200 12.75 -1.85 23.09
CA GLU A 200 12.61 -3.32 23.05
C GLU A 200 13.57 -4.01 22.05
N MET A 201 14.39 -3.25 21.32
CA MET A 201 15.23 -3.80 20.26
C MET A 201 16.59 -4.33 20.75
N ASP A 202 16.62 -5.59 21.18
CA ASP A 202 17.86 -6.36 21.39
C ASP A 202 18.55 -6.79 20.06
N GLY A 203 17.91 -6.60 18.90
CA GLY A 203 18.35 -7.09 17.58
C GLY A 203 18.47 -6.05 16.46
N GLU A 204 18.58 -6.54 15.22
CA GLU A 204 18.81 -5.76 13.98
C GLU A 204 17.80 -4.62 13.77
N PRO A 205 18.24 -3.45 13.24
CA PRO A 205 17.39 -2.28 13.05
C PRO A 205 16.21 -2.62 12.13
N SER A 206 14.97 -2.54 12.65
CA SER A 206 13.79 -2.93 11.90
C SER A 206 13.61 -2.00 10.70
N SER A 207 13.19 -2.54 9.55
CA SER A 207 12.91 -1.76 8.33
C SER A 207 11.89 -0.64 8.59
N LEU A 208 10.96 -0.87 9.52
CA LEU A 208 9.99 0.12 9.98
C LEU A 208 10.62 1.29 10.73
N LEU A 209 11.65 1.04 11.56
CA LEU A 209 12.36 2.08 12.28
C LEU A 209 13.17 2.97 11.31
N HIS A 210 13.83 2.37 10.32
CA HIS A 210 14.50 3.13 9.25
C HIS A 210 13.52 4.02 8.51
N ARG A 211 12.38 3.47 8.08
CA ARG A 211 11.34 4.25 7.39
C ARG A 211 10.80 5.38 8.26
N ALA A 212 10.59 5.13 9.55
CA ALA A 212 10.17 6.17 10.50
C ALA A 212 11.20 7.30 10.60
N ILE A 213 12.48 6.96 10.75
CA ILE A 213 13.57 7.93 10.90
C ILE A 213 13.79 8.72 9.62
N ALA A 214 13.70 8.07 8.45
CA ALA A 214 13.77 8.72 7.15
C ALA A 214 12.65 9.76 6.98
N LEU A 215 11.41 9.45 7.37
CA LEU A 215 10.29 10.40 7.32
C LEU A 215 10.45 11.56 8.32
N LEU A 216 11.14 11.34 9.43
CA LEU A 216 11.40 12.37 10.43
C LEU A 216 12.61 13.24 10.11
N SER A 217 13.49 12.81 9.19
CA SER A 217 14.69 13.54 8.76
C SER A 217 14.38 14.95 8.23
N ASP A 218 13.20 15.12 7.63
CA ASP A 218 12.65 16.37 7.13
C ASP A 218 12.42 17.47 8.19
N ARG A 219 12.49 17.10 9.48
CA ARG A 219 12.27 17.96 10.64
C ARG A 219 13.39 17.77 11.66
N GLU A 220 14.36 18.67 11.64
CA GLU A 220 15.55 18.63 12.50
C GLU A 220 15.24 18.45 14.00
N GLU A 221 14.22 19.10 14.54
CA GLU A 221 13.84 19.00 15.97
C GLU A 221 13.42 17.57 16.37
N PHE A 222 12.59 16.91 15.55
CA PHE A 222 12.14 15.54 15.83
C PHE A 222 13.23 14.52 15.55
N TYR A 223 14.01 14.74 14.48
CA TYR A 223 15.14 13.89 14.16
C TYR A 223 16.19 13.89 15.28
N ASN A 224 16.52 15.06 15.84
CA ASN A 224 17.42 15.16 17.00
C ASN A 224 16.81 14.54 18.27
N TYR A 225 15.50 14.68 18.51
CA TYR A 225 14.82 14.03 19.62
C TYR A 225 14.85 12.49 19.50
N CYS A 226 14.66 11.95 18.29
CA CYS A 226 14.75 10.52 18.02
C CYS A 226 16.17 9.99 18.24
N LYS A 227 17.20 10.74 17.80
CA LYS A 227 18.61 10.42 18.08
C LYS A 227 18.86 10.30 19.58
N GLU A 228 18.49 11.32 20.36
CA GLU A 228 18.71 11.33 21.80
C GLU A 228 17.95 10.20 22.51
N THR A 229 16.68 9.98 22.15
CA THR A 229 15.87 8.89 22.71
C THR A 229 16.49 7.52 22.44
N LEU A 230 16.93 7.30 21.19
CA LEU A 230 17.57 6.05 20.80
C LEU A 230 18.89 5.85 21.55
N THR A 231 19.71 6.89 21.68
CA THR A 231 20.94 6.86 22.47
C THR A 231 20.66 6.49 23.93
N VAL A 232 19.65 7.10 24.56
CA VAL A 232 19.26 6.79 25.95
C VAL A 232 18.77 5.36 26.10
N SER A 233 17.96 4.88 25.16
CA SER A 233 17.47 3.50 25.15
C SER A 233 18.63 2.49 25.00
N ARG A 234 19.53 2.75 24.04
CA ARG A 234 20.71 1.91 23.79
C ARG A 234 21.65 1.89 24.99
N ARG A 235 21.82 3.02 25.68
CA ARG A 235 22.61 3.11 26.92
C ARG A 235 22.15 2.10 27.98
N SER A 236 20.85 2.06 28.28
CA SER A 236 20.28 1.10 29.23
C SER A 236 20.50 -0.36 28.79
N LEU A 237 20.31 -0.62 27.49
CA LEU A 237 20.45 -1.94 26.90
C LEU A 237 21.90 -2.46 26.92
N ILE A 238 22.87 -1.62 26.57
CA ILE A 238 24.30 -1.98 26.56
C ILE A 238 24.77 -2.26 27.99
N VAL A 239 24.38 -1.45 28.98
CA VAL A 239 24.70 -1.71 30.39
C VAL A 239 24.14 -3.05 30.83
N ARG A 240 22.88 -3.35 30.50
CA ARG A 240 22.27 -4.64 30.81
C ARG A 240 23.02 -5.79 30.15
N ARG A 241 23.37 -5.66 28.86
CA ARG A 241 24.16 -6.67 28.13
C ARG A 241 25.54 -6.86 28.74
N PHE A 242 26.20 -5.79 29.19
CA PHE A 242 27.50 -5.85 29.86
C PHE A 242 27.40 -6.64 31.17
N ILE A 243 26.42 -6.34 32.01
CA ILE A 243 26.21 -7.07 33.27
C ILE A 243 25.85 -8.55 33.02
N ILE A 244 25.04 -8.86 32.00
CA ILE A 244 24.73 -10.24 31.61
C ILE A 244 26.01 -10.95 31.14
N ALA A 245 26.85 -10.32 30.32
CA ALA A 245 28.12 -10.91 29.87
C ALA A 245 29.07 -11.20 31.04
N LEU A 246 29.07 -10.33 32.06
CA LEU A 246 29.88 -10.51 33.27
C LEU A 246 29.39 -11.67 34.14
N THR A 247 28.07 -11.78 34.38
CA THR A 247 27.49 -12.66 35.41
C THR A 247 26.88 -13.96 34.88
N VAL A 248 26.31 -13.95 33.67
CA VAL A 248 25.57 -15.08 33.06
C VAL A 248 26.29 -15.66 31.84
N GLY A 249 27.01 -14.83 31.09
CA GLY A 249 27.66 -15.24 29.84
C GLY A 249 26.67 -15.30 28.66
N GLY A 250 27.04 -16.01 27.61
CA GLY A 250 26.24 -16.14 26.39
C GLY A 250 25.10 -17.17 26.48
N PRO A 251 24.22 -17.21 25.46
CA PRO A 251 23.14 -18.21 25.40
C PRO A 251 23.73 -19.62 25.45
N ASN A 252 23.16 -20.49 26.29
CA ASN A 252 23.68 -21.83 26.63
C ASN A 252 24.99 -21.83 27.47
N GLY A 253 25.37 -20.71 28.09
CA GLY A 253 26.56 -20.60 28.93
C GLY A 253 27.87 -20.53 28.13
N ILE A 254 27.79 -20.23 26.83
CA ILE A 254 28.92 -20.07 25.93
C ILE A 254 28.77 -18.69 25.24
N PRO A 255 29.74 -17.76 25.39
CA PRO A 255 30.91 -17.84 26.26
C PRO A 255 30.54 -17.85 27.75
N ARG A 256 31.43 -18.41 28.59
CA ARG A 256 31.24 -18.42 30.05
C ARG A 256 31.21 -16.99 30.62
N PRO A 257 30.56 -16.77 31.77
CA PRO A 257 30.57 -15.47 32.43
C PRO A 257 32.01 -14.96 32.63
N ILE A 258 32.25 -13.69 32.31
CA ILE A 258 33.60 -13.10 32.43
C ILE A 258 34.08 -13.12 33.89
N GLU A 259 33.18 -13.03 34.87
CA GLU A 259 33.52 -13.12 36.30
C GLU A 259 34.19 -14.46 36.69
N MET A 260 33.99 -15.53 35.92
CA MET A 260 34.71 -16.81 36.15
C MET A 260 36.22 -16.69 35.96
N HIS A 261 36.68 -15.69 35.20
CA HIS A 261 38.10 -15.44 34.95
C HIS A 261 38.73 -14.48 35.96
N ALA A 262 38.01 -14.02 36.99
CA ALA A 262 38.52 -13.03 37.96
C ALA A 262 39.82 -13.47 38.71
N HIS A 263 40.13 -14.77 38.72
CA HIS A 263 41.38 -15.30 39.28
C HIS A 263 42.62 -14.99 38.42
N ASP A 264 42.42 -14.73 37.12
CA ASP A 264 43.46 -14.31 36.18
C ASP A 264 43.20 -12.85 35.79
N PRO A 265 43.89 -11.88 36.42
CA PRO A 265 43.58 -10.46 36.25
C PRO A 265 43.83 -9.95 34.83
N VAL A 266 44.82 -10.50 34.11
CA VAL A 266 45.12 -10.08 32.73
C VAL A 266 44.01 -10.53 31.79
N ARG A 267 43.57 -11.78 31.94
CA ARG A 267 42.46 -12.32 31.16
C ARG A 267 41.14 -11.66 31.52
N TYR A 268 40.87 -11.44 32.81
CA TYR A 268 39.65 -10.79 33.27
C TYR A 268 39.50 -9.36 32.71
N CYS A 269 40.53 -8.53 32.86
CA CYS A 269 40.54 -7.19 32.27
C CYS A 269 40.50 -7.26 30.73
N GLY A 270 41.22 -8.20 30.13
CA GLY A 270 41.25 -8.38 28.67
C GLY A 270 39.88 -8.73 28.10
N ASP A 271 39.17 -9.68 28.70
CA ASP A 271 37.83 -10.11 28.28
C ASP A 271 36.81 -8.97 28.44
N MET A 272 36.86 -8.19 29.53
CA MET A 272 36.00 -7.02 29.72
C MET A 272 36.25 -5.96 28.63
N LEU A 273 37.51 -5.64 28.34
CA LEU A 273 37.87 -4.65 27.32
C LEU A 273 37.55 -5.13 25.90
N ALA A 274 37.78 -6.41 25.61
CA ALA A 274 37.43 -7.04 24.34
C ALA A 274 35.91 -7.01 24.11
N TRP A 275 35.11 -7.31 25.14
CA TRP A 275 33.66 -7.22 25.07
C TRP A 275 33.21 -5.80 24.74
N VAL A 276 33.76 -4.80 25.42
CA VAL A 276 33.43 -3.39 25.17
C VAL A 276 33.84 -2.98 23.76
N HIS A 277 35.04 -3.37 23.30
CA HIS A 277 35.50 -3.11 21.94
C HIS A 277 34.55 -3.69 20.89
N GLN A 278 34.15 -4.96 21.05
CA GLN A 278 33.20 -5.62 20.16
C GLN A 278 31.83 -4.94 20.19
N ALA A 279 31.36 -4.56 21.39
CA ALA A 279 30.10 -3.85 21.54
C ALA A 279 30.13 -2.49 20.83
N ILE A 280 31.22 -1.72 20.94
CA ILE A 280 31.38 -0.43 20.24
C ILE A 280 31.27 -0.63 18.74
N ALA A 281 31.94 -1.65 18.18
CA ALA A 281 31.85 -1.96 16.76
C ALA A 281 30.41 -2.28 16.33
N THR A 282 29.70 -3.12 17.10
CA THR A 282 28.30 -3.47 16.80
C THR A 282 27.34 -2.29 16.87
N GLU A 283 27.53 -1.38 17.83
CA GLU A 283 26.67 -0.20 17.98
C GLU A 283 27.00 0.88 16.95
N SER A 284 28.27 1.02 16.57
CA SER A 284 28.69 1.94 15.50
C SER A 284 28.03 1.54 14.17
N GLU A 285 28.05 0.24 13.86
CA GLU A 285 27.37 -0.28 12.68
C GLU A 285 25.85 -0.12 12.78
N PHE A 286 25.26 -0.36 13.96
CA PHE A 286 23.83 -0.15 14.17
C PHE A 286 23.40 1.29 13.88
N PHE A 287 24.10 2.29 14.42
CA PHE A 287 23.77 3.69 14.18
C PHE A 287 24.05 4.12 12.73
N ARG A 288 25.13 3.61 12.12
CA ARG A 288 25.45 3.87 10.71
C ARG A 288 24.33 3.37 9.81
N VAL A 289 23.95 2.10 9.93
CA VAL A 289 22.87 1.50 9.13
C VAL A 289 21.55 2.27 9.34
N LEU A 290 21.25 2.66 10.57
CA LEU A 290 19.99 3.33 10.89
C LEU A 290 19.86 4.75 10.35
N PHE A 291 20.95 5.52 10.30
CA PHE A 291 20.93 6.94 9.95
C PHE A 291 21.50 7.27 8.58
N ASP A 292 22.32 6.39 8.00
CA ASP A 292 23.08 6.64 6.77
C ASP A 292 22.69 5.68 5.62
N GLY A 293 21.94 4.62 5.93
CA GLY A 293 21.78 3.39 5.15
C GLY A 293 21.83 3.50 3.61
N ASP A 294 23.01 3.19 3.06
CA ASP A 294 23.13 2.43 1.81
C ASP A 294 23.12 0.93 2.14
N MET A 295 22.16 0.23 1.54
CA MET A 295 21.99 -1.23 1.64
C MET A 295 23.15 -1.96 0.95
N GLU A 296 24.22 -2.26 1.68
CA GLU A 296 25.11 -3.40 1.38
C GLU A 296 25.27 -4.28 2.62
N PHE A 297 24.24 -5.07 2.88
CA PHE A 297 24.31 -6.21 3.79
C PHE A 297 24.83 -7.43 3.01
N SER A 298 26.04 -7.90 3.32
CA SER A 298 26.49 -9.24 2.94
C SER A 298 26.13 -10.22 4.06
N PRO A 299 25.26 -11.21 3.83
CA PRO A 299 24.99 -12.24 4.82
C PRO A 299 26.16 -13.22 4.90
N SER A 300 26.70 -13.37 6.10
CA SER A 300 27.35 -14.57 6.67
C SER A 300 28.54 -15.20 5.92
N ALA A 301 29.69 -15.26 6.59
CA ALA A 301 30.41 -16.53 6.73
C ALA A 301 31.12 -16.58 8.08
N ALA A 302 31.06 -17.76 8.69
CA ALA A 302 31.61 -18.11 9.97
C ALA A 302 33.11 -17.76 10.12
N THR A 303 33.46 -17.45 11.35
CA THR A 303 34.83 -17.29 11.86
C THR A 303 35.68 -18.53 11.56
N ASP A 304 36.49 -18.47 10.50
CA ASP A 304 37.70 -19.29 10.36
C ASP A 304 38.94 -18.42 10.66
N PRO A 305 39.84 -18.82 11.57
CA PRO A 305 40.85 -17.94 12.18
C PRO A 305 42.15 -17.80 11.37
N THR A 306 42.10 -17.66 10.04
CA THR A 306 43.32 -17.79 9.21
C THR A 306 43.60 -16.67 8.19
N GLN A 307 43.09 -15.45 8.38
CA GLN A 307 43.39 -14.34 7.44
C GLN A 307 43.87 -13.06 8.12
N LEU A 308 44.95 -13.18 8.92
CA LEU A 308 45.73 -12.02 9.39
C LEU A 308 46.90 -11.65 8.46
N SER A 309 46.91 -12.05 7.18
CA SER A 309 48.10 -11.84 6.31
C SER A 309 47.89 -11.24 4.92
N GLU A 310 46.71 -10.72 4.55
CA GLU A 310 46.49 -10.21 3.17
C GLU A 310 46.07 -8.74 3.04
N ALA A 311 46.03 -7.97 4.13
CA ALA A 311 45.71 -6.53 4.09
C ALA A 311 46.92 -5.62 3.82
N MET A 312 48.04 -6.15 3.32
CA MET A 312 49.25 -5.36 3.06
C MET A 312 49.92 -5.72 1.73
N SER A 313 49.22 -5.53 0.61
CA SER A 313 49.85 -5.33 -0.71
C SER A 313 48.83 -4.87 -1.74
N LYS A 314 48.66 -3.55 -1.91
CA LYS A 314 48.25 -2.93 -3.18
C LYS A 314 48.50 -1.42 -3.12
N MET A 315 49.77 -1.05 -3.34
CA MET A 315 50.22 0.30 -3.64
C MET A 315 51.09 0.19 -4.89
N THR A 316 50.52 0.44 -6.07
CA THR A 316 51.19 1.01 -7.25
C THR A 316 50.16 1.32 -8.34
N THR A 317 50.02 2.63 -8.65
CA THR A 317 49.92 3.29 -9.98
C THR A 317 49.29 2.50 -11.14
N ASP A 318 48.36 3.02 -11.95
CA ASP A 318 48.17 4.39 -12.45
C ASP A 318 46.81 4.50 -13.20
N ASP A 319 46.31 5.75 -13.29
CA ASP A 319 45.50 6.38 -14.36
C ASP A 319 44.19 5.77 -14.93
N SER A 320 43.04 6.43 -14.70
CA SER A 320 42.14 6.97 -15.75
C SER A 320 40.73 7.34 -15.24
N LEU A 321 40.49 8.65 -15.17
CA LEU A 321 39.26 9.41 -15.52
C LEU A 321 37.90 8.68 -15.51
N LEU A 322 37.05 9.02 -14.53
CA LEU A 322 35.77 9.71 -14.77
C LEU A 322 35.31 10.40 -13.48
N GLN A 323 35.09 11.70 -13.60
CA GLN A 323 34.87 12.66 -12.54
C GLN A 323 33.38 13.00 -12.53
N THR A 324 32.66 12.59 -11.48
CA THR A 324 31.35 13.15 -11.12
C THR A 324 31.25 13.23 -9.58
N ASP A 325 30.93 14.43 -9.10
CA ASP A 325 30.39 14.80 -7.78
C ASP A 325 31.27 14.82 -6.52
N LYS A 326 32.07 15.89 -6.40
CA LYS A 326 32.72 16.35 -5.16
C LYS A 326 31.83 17.22 -4.24
N VAL A 327 30.53 16.92 -4.14
CA VAL A 327 29.63 17.60 -3.15
C VAL A 327 29.23 16.66 -2.00
N GLN A 328 29.41 15.35 -2.15
CA GLN A 328 28.99 14.34 -1.16
C GLN A 328 29.95 14.17 0.04
N GLY A 329 31.22 14.59 -0.08
CA GLY A 329 32.24 14.31 0.93
C GLY A 329 32.22 15.19 2.20
N TYR A 330 31.43 16.27 2.23
CA TYR A 330 31.35 17.15 3.40
C TYR A 330 30.21 16.76 4.37
N THR A 331 29.16 16.12 3.85
CA THR A 331 28.03 15.62 4.63
C THR A 331 28.32 14.28 5.29
N ASP A 332 29.14 13.46 4.66
CA ASP A 332 29.53 12.12 5.14
C ASP A 332 30.39 12.19 6.42
N VAL A 333 31.40 13.06 6.43
CA VAL A 333 32.27 13.27 7.61
C VAL A 333 31.48 13.81 8.81
N ALA A 334 30.55 14.74 8.58
CA ALA A 334 29.70 15.28 9.65
C ALA A 334 28.72 14.22 10.20
N ALA A 335 28.24 13.30 9.35
CA ALA A 335 27.38 12.20 9.76
C ALA A 335 28.16 11.16 10.59
N GLU A 336 29.38 10.84 10.19
CA GLU A 336 30.29 9.94 10.92
C GLU A 336 30.64 10.52 12.31
N GLU A 337 30.92 11.82 12.40
CA GLU A 337 31.14 12.51 13.69
C GLU A 337 29.91 12.47 14.61
N ILE A 338 28.70 12.56 14.06
CA ILE A 338 27.48 12.46 14.85
C ILE A 338 27.25 11.02 15.33
N CYS A 339 27.48 10.02 14.47
CA CYS A 339 27.33 8.62 14.83
C CYS A 339 28.33 8.22 15.92
N THR A 340 29.60 8.62 15.78
CA THR A 340 30.65 8.37 16.79
C THR A 340 30.31 9.07 18.12
N ALA A 341 29.75 10.27 18.09
CA ALA A 341 29.27 10.95 19.30
C ALA A 341 28.08 10.22 19.97
N MET A 342 27.14 9.69 19.17
CA MET A 342 26.01 8.90 19.67
C MET A 342 26.44 7.58 20.29
N VAL A 343 27.38 6.87 19.66
CA VAL A 343 28.03 5.68 20.22
C VAL A 343 28.67 6.03 21.55
N GLY A 344 29.46 7.10 21.60
CA GLY A 344 30.11 7.52 22.84
C GLY A 344 29.13 7.73 23.99
N ARG A 345 28.04 8.46 23.73
CA ARG A 345 26.97 8.66 24.70
C ARG A 345 26.27 7.38 25.12
N ALA A 346 26.15 6.39 24.23
CA ALA A 346 25.54 5.10 24.56
C ALA A 346 26.40 4.27 25.52
N PHE A 347 27.73 4.47 25.53
CA PHE A 347 28.67 3.75 26.40
C PHE A 347 28.99 4.46 27.74
N ASP A 348 28.49 5.67 27.97
CA ASP A 348 28.79 6.44 29.19
C ASP A 348 28.45 5.66 30.48
N ASP A 349 27.30 4.98 30.55
CA ASP A 349 26.90 4.23 31.75
C ASP A 349 27.69 2.92 31.95
N VAL A 350 28.38 2.42 30.92
CA VAL A 350 29.29 1.26 31.01
C VAL A 350 30.64 1.66 31.61
N SER A 351 31.03 2.93 31.46
CA SER A 351 32.32 3.45 31.92
C SER A 351 32.54 3.21 33.42
N ARG A 352 31.52 3.45 34.25
CA ARG A 352 31.62 3.34 35.71
C ARG A 352 31.71 1.88 36.18
N PRO A 353 30.84 0.95 35.77
CA PRO A 353 30.97 -0.47 36.09
C PRO A 353 32.27 -1.12 35.61
N LEU A 354 32.80 -0.69 34.45
CA LEU A 354 34.09 -1.14 33.94
C LEU A 354 35.22 -0.61 34.82
N GLN A 355 35.24 0.70 35.09
CA GLN A 355 36.25 1.36 35.90
C GLN A 355 36.38 0.70 37.27
N VAL A 356 35.27 0.54 37.99
CA VAL A 356 35.26 -0.04 39.35
C VAL A 356 35.86 -1.45 39.35
N ARG A 357 35.53 -2.29 38.36
CA ARG A 357 36.06 -3.67 38.28
C ARG A 357 37.55 -3.70 37.93
N VAL A 358 38.00 -2.84 37.02
CA VAL A 358 39.42 -2.73 36.68
C VAL A 358 40.22 -2.20 37.87
N GLU A 359 39.74 -1.16 38.56
CA GLU A 359 40.36 -0.62 39.78
C GLU A 359 40.44 -1.67 40.90
N GLN A 360 39.37 -2.44 41.12
CA GLN A 360 39.37 -3.54 42.07
C GLN A 360 40.41 -4.61 41.70
N THR A 361 40.52 -4.91 40.41
CA THR A 361 41.54 -5.83 39.90
C THR A 361 42.93 -5.26 40.18
N LEU A 362 43.20 -4.00 39.87
CA LEU A 362 44.49 -3.34 40.08
C LEU A 362 44.87 -3.19 41.57
N SER A 363 43.87 -3.04 42.45
CA SER A 363 44.08 -2.89 43.90
C SER A 363 44.44 -4.21 44.59
N SER A 364 44.15 -5.36 43.96
CA SER A 364 44.51 -6.67 44.52
C SER A 364 46.02 -6.96 44.36
N PRO A 365 46.64 -7.68 45.32
CA PRO A 365 48.09 -7.87 45.32
C PRO A 365 48.53 -8.81 44.20
N HIS A 366 49.20 -8.25 43.19
CA HIS A 366 49.76 -8.97 42.04
C HIS A 366 51.28 -8.94 42.05
N CYS A 367 51.90 -9.90 41.37
CA CYS A 367 53.32 -9.81 41.04
C CYS A 367 53.57 -8.72 40.00
N ILE A 368 54.78 -8.15 40.02
CA ILE A 368 55.17 -7.03 39.13
C ILE A 368 54.99 -7.35 37.65
N VAL A 369 55.20 -8.61 37.24
CA VAL A 369 55.04 -9.05 35.85
C VAL A 369 53.57 -8.94 35.42
N THR A 370 52.63 -9.31 36.29
CA THR A 370 51.19 -9.18 36.04
C THR A 370 50.76 -7.72 36.01
N ALA A 371 51.26 -6.89 36.94
CA ALA A 371 51.01 -5.44 36.92
C ALA A 371 51.50 -4.81 35.61
N TYR A 372 52.68 -5.20 35.13
CA TYR A 372 53.23 -4.72 33.86
C TYR A 372 52.42 -5.18 32.64
N LYS A 373 51.94 -6.43 32.62
CA LYS A 373 51.01 -6.92 31.59
C LYS A 373 49.71 -6.11 31.55
N LEU A 374 49.15 -5.78 32.72
CA LEU A 374 47.94 -4.96 32.83
C LEU A 374 48.15 -3.53 32.32
N VAL A 375 49.32 -2.93 32.59
CA VAL A 375 49.69 -1.62 32.02
C VAL A 375 49.65 -1.68 30.50
N HIS A 376 50.32 -2.64 29.87
CA HIS A 376 50.37 -2.76 28.40
C HIS A 376 48.98 -2.99 27.80
N LEU A 377 48.19 -3.83 28.45
CA LEU A 377 46.80 -4.09 28.05
C LEU A 377 45.96 -2.81 28.07
N LEU A 378 46.05 -2.02 29.15
CA LEU A 378 45.30 -0.77 29.30
C LEU A 378 45.79 0.31 28.32
N VAL A 379 47.10 0.40 28.05
CA VAL A 379 47.64 1.32 27.03
C VAL A 379 47.11 0.95 25.65
N PHE A 380 47.13 -0.33 25.29
CA PHE A 380 46.64 -0.82 24.00
C PHE A 380 45.17 -0.48 23.79
N TYR A 381 44.31 -0.81 24.77
CA TYR A 381 42.88 -0.54 24.67
C TYR A 381 42.54 0.94 24.81
N HIS A 382 43.31 1.73 25.57
CA HIS A 382 43.14 3.17 25.60
C HIS A 382 43.38 3.77 24.20
N HIS A 383 44.46 3.39 23.52
CA HIS A 383 44.73 3.85 22.16
C HIS A 383 43.61 3.45 21.18
N LYS A 384 43.11 2.20 21.28
CA LYS A 384 41.98 1.73 20.47
C LYS A 384 40.70 2.51 20.72
N PHE A 385 40.36 2.79 21.98
CA PHE A 385 39.14 3.53 22.32
C PHE A 385 39.26 5.02 22.05
N ASP A 386 40.47 5.59 22.08
CA ASP A 386 40.70 6.99 21.70
C ASP A 386 40.45 7.20 20.19
N GLN A 387 40.78 6.21 19.36
CA GLN A 387 40.48 6.24 17.92
C GLN A 387 38.97 6.10 17.62
N LEU A 388 38.27 5.27 18.38
CA LEU A 388 36.85 4.96 18.12
C LEU A 388 35.90 5.96 18.79
N VAL A 389 36.24 6.41 20.00
CA VAL A 389 35.34 7.15 20.89
C VAL A 389 36.12 8.12 21.80
N ALA A 390 36.90 9.04 21.21
CA ALA A 390 37.72 10.01 21.94
C ALA A 390 36.93 10.86 22.98
N HIS A 391 35.67 11.16 22.69
CA HIS A 391 34.85 12.09 23.46
C HIS A 391 34.06 11.46 24.61
N ALA A 392 33.99 10.13 24.71
CA ALA A 392 33.16 9.46 25.71
C ALA A 392 33.80 9.39 27.10
N ASP A 393 32.95 9.23 28.11
CA ASP A 393 33.38 9.01 29.48
C ASP A 393 34.16 7.70 29.63
N LEU A 394 33.94 6.73 28.73
CA LEU A 394 34.68 5.49 28.64
C LEU A 394 36.19 5.69 28.40
N ALA A 395 36.58 6.56 27.45
CA ALA A 395 37.99 6.84 27.18
C ALA A 395 38.65 7.54 28.38
N ARG A 396 37.91 8.42 29.07
CA ARG A 396 38.37 9.06 30.31
C ARG A 396 38.55 8.05 31.45
N ALA A 397 37.60 7.14 31.63
CA ALA A 397 37.69 6.06 32.62
C ALA A 397 38.91 5.16 32.38
N LEU A 398 39.20 4.79 31.12
CA LEU A 398 40.39 4.01 30.80
C LEU A 398 41.71 4.76 31.05
N ARG A 399 41.77 6.06 30.75
CA ARG A 399 42.95 6.88 31.09
C ARG A 399 43.23 6.83 32.59
N HIS A 400 42.18 6.97 33.39
CA HIS A 400 42.30 6.89 34.85
C HIS A 400 42.78 5.51 35.32
N CYS A 401 42.20 4.42 34.79
CA CYS A 401 42.66 3.06 35.09
C CYS A 401 44.12 2.85 34.70
N ARG A 402 44.57 3.40 33.56
CA ARG A 402 45.96 3.35 33.11
C ARG A 402 46.90 4.07 34.08
N GLU A 403 46.52 5.26 34.56
CA GLU A 403 47.30 6.02 35.55
C GLU A 403 47.48 5.22 36.84
N ILE A 404 46.40 4.62 37.35
CA ILE A 404 46.43 3.76 38.55
C ILE A 404 47.34 2.55 38.32
N ALA A 405 47.22 1.87 37.18
CA ALA A 405 48.05 0.71 36.86
C ALA A 405 49.54 1.07 36.78
N ASN A 406 49.86 2.22 36.17
CA ASN A 406 51.21 2.73 36.07
C ASN A 406 51.79 3.10 37.43
N GLU A 407 51.00 3.75 38.30
CA GLU A 407 51.43 4.08 39.66
C GLU A 407 51.68 2.81 40.48
N ALA A 408 50.79 1.82 40.40
CA ALA A 408 50.97 0.54 41.07
C ALA A 408 52.23 -0.19 40.59
N PHE A 409 52.50 -0.21 39.27
CA PHE A 409 53.73 -0.78 38.72
C PHE A 409 54.97 -0.02 39.19
N ARG A 410 54.97 1.32 39.14
CA ARG A 410 56.10 2.14 39.60
C ARG A 410 56.39 1.91 41.07
N HIS A 411 55.36 1.83 41.90
CA HIS A 411 55.50 1.53 43.32
C HIS A 411 56.14 0.15 43.56
N GLN A 412 55.65 -0.90 42.88
CA GLN A 412 56.23 -2.24 42.98
C GLN A 412 57.66 -2.30 42.43
N PHE A 413 57.95 -1.58 41.35
CA PHE A 413 59.29 -1.50 40.78
C PHE A 413 60.26 -0.82 41.74
N GLN A 414 59.85 0.30 42.37
CA GLN A 414 60.66 1.00 43.36
C GLN A 414 60.95 0.11 44.58
N GLN A 415 59.96 -0.65 45.07
CA GLN A 415 60.16 -1.62 46.15
C GLN A 415 61.22 -2.69 45.80
N LEU A 416 61.27 -3.16 44.55
CA LEU A 416 62.31 -4.09 44.11
C LEU A 416 63.69 -3.43 44.09
N VAL A 417 63.78 -2.19 43.61
CA VAL A 417 65.03 -1.42 43.59
C VAL A 417 65.54 -1.21 45.02
N ASP A 418 64.66 -0.81 45.94
CA ASP A 418 64.99 -0.60 47.35
C ASP A 418 65.42 -1.90 48.03
N ALA A 419 64.75 -3.02 47.73
CA ALA A 419 65.12 -4.35 48.23
C ALA A 419 66.52 -4.78 47.75
N VAL A 420 66.85 -4.52 46.48
CA VAL A 420 68.20 -4.78 45.95
C VAL A 420 69.23 -3.87 46.63
N ALA A 421 68.93 -2.58 46.78
CA ALA A 421 69.82 -1.62 47.42
C ALA A 421 70.10 -1.98 48.89
N ALA A 422 69.08 -2.44 49.62
CA ALA A 422 69.23 -2.95 50.98
C ALA A 422 70.08 -4.23 51.01
N SER A 423 69.85 -5.17 50.07
CA SER A 423 70.59 -6.43 50.00
C SER A 423 72.08 -6.26 49.64
N ALA A 424 72.46 -5.14 49.03
CA ALA A 424 73.85 -4.85 48.70
C ALA A 424 74.75 -4.67 49.94
N GLN A 425 74.17 -4.53 51.13
CA GLN A 425 74.90 -4.40 52.40
C GLN A 425 75.29 -5.78 53.00
N ASP A 426 74.63 -6.87 52.57
CA ASP A 426 74.81 -8.23 53.10
C ASP A 426 75.63 -9.09 52.12
N TYR A 427 76.96 -9.11 52.29
CA TYR A 427 77.84 -9.96 51.46
C TYR A 427 77.83 -11.40 51.95
N THR A 428 77.54 -12.36 51.06
CA THR A 428 77.74 -13.78 51.37
C THR A 428 79.23 -14.11 51.33
N ALA A 429 79.70 -14.92 52.30
CA ALA A 429 81.11 -15.30 52.43
C ALA A 429 81.71 -16.00 51.19
N ASN A 430 80.85 -16.45 50.26
CA ASN A 430 81.24 -17.17 49.05
C ASN A 430 81.32 -16.28 47.79
N LEU A 431 81.13 -14.96 47.90
CA LEU A 431 81.03 -14.01 46.76
C LEU A 431 79.98 -14.41 45.69
N ALA A 432 79.06 -15.32 46.03
CA ALA A 432 77.98 -15.71 45.14
C ALA A 432 76.95 -14.58 45.07
N ALA A 433 76.30 -14.43 43.92
CA ALA A 433 75.22 -13.47 43.74
C ALA A 433 74.15 -13.68 44.82
N ALA A 434 73.75 -12.59 45.49
CA ALA A 434 72.72 -12.66 46.52
C ALA A 434 71.42 -13.18 45.90
N HIS A 435 70.69 -14.04 46.62
CA HIS A 435 69.44 -14.64 46.13
C HIS A 435 68.42 -13.59 45.63
N ILE A 436 68.41 -12.41 46.26
CA ILE A 436 67.57 -11.26 45.88
C ILE A 436 67.96 -10.73 44.48
N THR A 437 69.26 -10.63 44.18
CA THR A 437 69.73 -10.18 42.86
C THR A 437 69.38 -11.17 41.75
N LEU A 438 69.44 -12.47 42.03
CA LEU A 438 69.03 -13.50 41.07
C LEU A 438 67.51 -13.46 40.83
N ASP A 439 66.69 -13.40 41.88
CA ASP A 439 65.22 -13.28 41.74
C ASP A 439 64.82 -12.02 40.95
N VAL A 440 65.44 -10.87 41.25
CA VAL A 440 65.19 -9.63 40.49
C VAL A 440 65.63 -9.77 39.04
N SER A 441 66.76 -10.43 38.76
CA SER A 441 67.19 -10.67 37.37
C SER A 441 66.17 -11.53 36.60
N HIS A 442 65.63 -12.59 37.21
CA HIS A 442 64.58 -13.40 36.60
C HIS A 442 63.29 -12.61 36.35
N ARG A 443 62.90 -11.74 37.29
CA ARG A 443 61.73 -10.85 37.12
C ARG A 443 61.96 -9.82 36.01
N LEU A 444 63.15 -9.24 35.90
CA LEU A 444 63.50 -8.32 34.82
C LEU A 444 63.49 -9.00 33.45
N VAL A 445 63.99 -10.24 33.34
CA VAL A 445 63.89 -11.03 32.10
C VAL A 445 62.42 -11.24 31.72
N ALA A 446 61.57 -11.62 32.68
CA ALA A 446 60.14 -11.77 32.43
C ALA A 446 59.46 -10.45 32.02
N LEU A 447 59.87 -9.30 32.57
CA LEU A 447 59.38 -7.99 32.14
C LEU A 447 59.82 -7.65 30.71
N LEU A 448 61.07 -7.97 30.34
CA LEU A 448 61.58 -7.78 28.97
C LEU A 448 60.84 -8.67 27.97
N GLU A 449 60.54 -9.91 28.31
CA GLU A 449 59.72 -10.79 27.47
C GLU A 449 58.31 -10.21 27.26
N VAL A 450 57.69 -9.67 28.30
CA VAL A 450 56.38 -9.00 28.19
C VAL A 450 56.47 -7.75 27.30
N PHE A 451 57.54 -6.98 27.42
CA PHE A 451 57.78 -5.82 26.57
C PHE A 451 57.94 -6.20 25.09
N GLN A 452 58.71 -7.26 24.82
CA GLN A 452 58.93 -7.77 23.46
C GLN A 452 57.66 -8.35 22.82
N THR A 453 56.81 -8.99 23.62
CA THR A 453 55.54 -9.58 23.17
C THR A 453 54.39 -8.57 23.10
N SER A 454 54.60 -7.34 23.56
CA SER A 454 53.56 -6.31 23.56
C SER A 454 53.29 -5.74 22.17
N LEU A 455 52.00 -5.64 21.83
CA LEU A 455 51.47 -5.18 20.55
C LEU A 455 51.42 -3.65 20.39
N LEU A 456 52.05 -2.89 21.30
CA LEU A 456 52.04 -1.42 21.25
C LEU A 456 52.90 -0.89 20.08
N PRO A 457 52.53 0.25 19.47
CA PRO A 457 53.42 0.96 18.55
C PRO A 457 54.74 1.35 19.25
N GLU A 458 55.88 1.25 18.55
CA GLU A 458 57.23 1.53 19.07
C GLU A 458 57.36 2.87 19.84
N ARG A 459 56.52 3.86 19.52
CA ARG A 459 56.50 5.18 20.17
C ARG A 459 55.88 5.19 21.58
N GLU A 460 54.98 4.26 21.89
CA GLU A 460 54.26 4.20 23.18
C GLU A 460 54.81 3.11 24.11
N LYS A 461 55.64 2.20 23.59
CA LYS A 461 56.33 1.18 24.40
C LYS A 461 57.17 1.80 25.53
N GLY A 462 57.69 3.02 25.35
CA GLY A 462 58.54 3.71 26.33
C GLY A 462 57.81 4.60 27.35
N SER A 463 56.47 4.74 27.31
CA SER A 463 55.69 5.63 28.19
C SER A 463 54.94 4.87 29.28
#